data_AF-A0A358TWM8-F1
#
_entry.id   AF-A0A358TWM8-F1
#
_cell.length_a   1.000
_cell.length_b   1.000
_cell.length_c   1.000
_cell.angle_alpha   90.00
_cell.angle_beta   90.00
_cell.angle_gamma   90.00
#
_symmetry.space_group_name_H-M   'P 1'
#
loop_
_entity.id
_entity.type
_entity.pdbx_description
1 polymer ?
#
loop_
_entity_poly.entity_id
_entity_poly.type
_entity_poly.pdbx_seq_one_letter_code
_entity_poly.pdbx_strand_id
1 'polypeptide(L)' 'MKGIIDRFEGDYAVIEFEGKTMVDILKRDLPAGLKEGDVIQCTEGAYVIDKLETDRIRKATKTTNVNV' A
#
# COMPACT_ATOMS: atom_id res chain seq x y z
N MET A 1 -4.03 -2.08 -9.19
CA MET A 1 -4.60 -3.37 -8.76
C MET A 1 -4.88 -3.30 -7.27
N LYS A 2 -6.00 -3.83 -6.78
CA LYS A 2 -6.34 -3.85 -5.34
C LYS A 2 -6.09 -5.23 -4.75
N GLY A 3 -5.65 -5.27 -3.50
CA GLY A 3 -5.47 -6.51 -2.75
C GLY A 3 -5.90 -6.36 -1.30
N ILE A 4 -6.31 -7.45 -0.67
CA ILE A 4 -6.78 -7.50 0.72
C ILE A 4 -5.80 -8.32 1.53
N ILE A 5 -5.38 -7.82 2.69
CA ILE A 5 -4.55 -8.60 3.60
C ILE A 5 -5.40 -9.72 4.18
N ASP A 6 -5.11 -10.95 3.80
CA ASP A 6 -5.80 -12.13 4.32
C ASP A 6 -5.29 -12.43 5.75
N ARG A 7 -3.96 -12.51 5.91
CA ARG A 7 -3.32 -12.86 7.18
C ARG A 7 -1.87 -12.39 7.27
N PHE A 8 -1.31 -12.37 8.49
CA PHE A 8 0.13 -12.20 8.69
C PHE A 8 0.81 -13.51 9.08
N GLU A 9 1.88 -13.85 8.38
CA GLU A 9 2.72 -15.02 8.66
C GLU A 9 4.14 -14.55 9.02
N GLY A 10 4.43 -14.49 10.32
CA GLY A 10 5.73 -14.01 10.82
C GLY A 10 6.04 -12.57 10.36
N ASP A 11 7.07 -12.44 9.53
CA ASP A 11 7.53 -11.18 8.93
C ASP A 11 6.86 -10.85 7.58
N TYR A 12 5.97 -11.72 7.09
CA TYR A 12 5.25 -11.55 5.83
C TYR A 12 3.76 -11.28 6.08
N ALA A 13 3.15 -10.60 5.12
CA ALA A 13 1.71 -10.40 5.00
C ALA A 13 1.25 -11.06 3.71
N VAL A 14 0.24 -11.91 3.82
CA VAL A 14 -0.37 -12.61 2.70
C VAL A 14 -1.51 -11.75 2.18
N ILE A 15 -1.42 -11.33 0.92
CA ILE A 15 -2.39 -10.42 0.31
C ILE A 15 -3.07 -11.10 -0.87
N GLU A 16 -4.40 -11.14 -0.83
CA GLU A 16 -5.25 -11.62 -1.91
C GLU A 16 -5.57 -10.48 -2.89
N PHE A 17 -5.05 -10.58 -4.11
CA PHE A 17 -5.35 -9.67 -5.21
C PHE A 17 -6.50 -10.16 -6.09
N GLU A 18 -7.09 -9.24 -6.86
CA GLU A 18 -8.11 -9.56 -7.86
C GLU A 18 -7.69 -10.74 -8.75
N GLY A 19 -8.58 -11.73 -8.88
CA GLY A 19 -8.29 -12.99 -9.57
C GLY A 19 -7.78 -14.13 -8.69
N LYS A 20 -7.93 -14.04 -7.36
CA LYS A 20 -7.47 -15.05 -6.38
C LYS A 20 -5.95 -15.26 -6.38
N THR A 21 -5.21 -14.20 -6.69
CA THR A 21 -3.74 -14.25 -6.66
C THR A 21 -3.28 -13.91 -5.25
N MET A 22 -2.61 -14.85 -4.59
CA MET A 22 -2.02 -14.63 -3.27
C MET A 22 -0.57 -14.20 -3.43
N VAL A 23 -0.17 -13.12 -2.76
CA VAL A 23 1.20 -12.61 -2.79
C VAL A 23 1.68 -12.36 -1.37
N ASP A 24 2.88 -12.83 -1.07
CA ASP A 24 3.54 -12.63 0.21
C ASP A 24 4.44 -11.38 0.13
N ILE A 25 4.16 -10.40 0.98
CA ILE A 25 4.90 -9.13 1.03
C ILE A 25 5.47 -8.96 2.43
N LEU A 26 6.73 -8.53 2.54
CA LEU A 26 7.35 -8.27 3.83
C LEU A 26 6.60 -7.15 4.56
N LYS A 27 6.32 -7.35 5.85
CA LYS A 27 5.65 -6.38 6.72
C LYS A 27 6.39 -5.04 6.81
N ARG A 28 7.71 -5.04 6.59
CA ARG A 28 8.53 -3.83 6.53
C ARG A 28 8.35 -3.02 5.24
N ASP A 29 7.95 -3.67 4.15
CA ASP A 29 7.69 -3.05 2.86
C ASP A 29 6.24 -2.56 2.78
N LEU A 30 5.40 -3.03 3.70
CA LEU A 30 4.07 -2.51 3.95
C LEU A 30 4.09 -1.35 4.95
N PRO A 31 3.19 -0.38 4.83
CA PRO A 31 3.16 0.69 5.80
C PRO A 31 2.66 0.22 7.17
N ALA A 32 3.14 0.89 8.21
CA ALA A 32 2.86 0.51 9.58
C ALA A 32 1.37 0.67 9.94
N GLY A 33 0.88 -0.25 10.77
CA GLY A 33 -0.48 -0.23 11.31
C GLY A 33 -1.53 -0.90 10.44
N LEU A 34 -1.12 -1.73 9.47
CA LEU A 34 -2.02 -2.62 8.75
C LEU A 34 -2.47 -3.79 9.62
N LYS A 35 -3.69 -4.26 9.38
CA LYS A 35 -4.28 -5.44 9.99
C LYS A 35 -4.92 -6.36 8.93
N GLU A 36 -5.27 -7.57 9.36
CA GLU A 36 -6.01 -8.52 8.53
C GLU A 36 -7.36 -7.91 8.13
N GLY A 37 -7.72 -8.06 6.86
CA GLY A 37 -8.86 -7.42 6.21
C GLY A 37 -8.62 -6.02 5.67
N ASP A 38 -7.45 -5.40 5.86
CA ASP A 38 -7.15 -4.10 5.25
C ASP A 38 -6.92 -4.22 3.74
N VAL A 39 -7.36 -3.21 2.99
CA VAL A 39 -7.22 -3.13 1.54
C VAL A 39 -6.00 -2.29 1.16
N ILE A 40 -5.14 -2.82 0.29
CA ILE A 40 -4.00 -2.14 -0.29
C ILE A 40 -4.20 -1.91 -1.79
N GLN A 41 -3.59 -0.86 -2.34
CA GLN A 41 -3.64 -0.57 -3.76
C GLN A 41 -2.22 -0.52 -4.34
N CYS A 42 -1.95 -1.34 -5.35
CA CYS A 42 -0.71 -1.33 -6.09
C CYS A 42 -0.87 -0.50 -7.37
N THR A 43 -0.05 0.54 -7.52
CA THR A 43 0.04 1.41 -8.71
C THR A 43 1.50 1.49 -9.14
N GLU A 44 1.80 1.05 -10.38
CA GLU A 44 3.10 1.16 -11.06
C GLU A 44 4.34 0.88 -10.18
N GLY A 45 4.35 -0.23 -9.45
CA GLY A 45 5.51 -0.67 -8.65
C GLY A 45 5.60 -0.04 -7.26
N ALA A 46 4.62 0.77 -6.85
CA ALA A 46 4.48 1.28 -5.49
C ALA A 46 3.22 0.71 -4.82
N TYR A 47 3.39 0.15 -3.61
CA TYR A 47 2.28 -0.24 -2.74
C TYR A 47 1.81 0.98 -1.95
N VAL A 48 0.66 1.51 -2.31
CA VAL A 48 0.03 2.63 -1.62
C VAL A 48 -1.08 2.04 -0.75
N ILE A 49 -1.01 2.24 0.57
CA ILE A 49 -2.21 2.03 1.37
C ILE A 49 -3.17 3.14 0.99
N ASP A 50 -4.34 2.73 0.54
CA ASP A 50 -5.47 3.62 0.35
C ASP A 50 -6.02 4.00 1.73
N LYS A 51 -5.30 4.86 2.47
CA LYS A 51 -5.87 5.68 3.55
C LYS A 51 -6.59 6.92 2.96
N LEU A 52 -7.12 6.78 1.73
CA LEU A 52 -7.93 7.64 0.83
C LEU A 52 -7.53 9.09 0.60
N GLU A 53 -7.04 9.75 1.63
CA GLU A 53 -7.15 11.19 1.84
C GLU A 53 -5.96 11.68 2.67
N THR A 54 -4.98 10.81 2.95
CA THR A 54 -3.90 11.17 3.90
C THR A 54 -2.88 12.12 3.26
N ASP A 55 -2.79 12.20 1.94
CA ASP A 55 -1.85 13.07 1.20
C ASP A 55 -2.50 14.28 0.50
N ARG A 56 -3.79 14.57 0.73
CA ARG A 56 -4.31 15.92 0.45
C ARG A 56 -3.66 16.99 1.35
N ILE A 57 -3.06 16.57 2.47
CA ILE A 57 -2.58 17.47 3.54
C ILE A 57 -1.05 17.54 3.63
N ARG A 58 -0.27 16.53 3.20
CA ARG A 58 1.20 16.52 3.47
C ARG A 58 2.13 16.82 2.30
N LYS A 59 1.68 16.75 1.03
CA LYS A 59 2.55 17.04 -0.13
C LYS A 59 2.05 18.11 -1.10
N ALA A 60 1.22 19.03 -0.63
CA ALA A 60 1.22 20.41 -1.16
C ALA A 60 2.59 21.13 -0.98
N THR A 61 3.59 20.47 -0.36
CA THR A 61 4.92 21.04 -0.11
C THR A 61 6.08 20.24 -0.68
N LYS A 62 5.92 19.53 -1.82
CA LYS A 62 7.08 19.15 -2.66
C LYS A 62 6.80 18.84 -4.14
N THR A 63 5.93 19.63 -4.77
CA THR A 63 6.05 20.00 -6.18
C THR A 63 6.15 21.52 -6.13
N THR A 64 7.23 22.14 -6.60
CA THR A 64 7.32 22.49 -8.02
C THR A 64 8.77 22.60 -8.46
N ASN A 65 9.09 21.82 -9.47
CA ASN A 65 10.11 22.12 -10.45
C ASN A 65 9.75 23.45 -11.12
N VAL A 66 10.46 24.54 -10.84
CA VAL A 66 10.47 25.73 -11.72
C VAL A 66 11.83 25.79 -12.38
N ASN A 67 11.80 25.42 -13.64
CA ASN A 67 12.80 25.69 -14.64
C ASN A 67 12.76 27.20 -14.97
N VAL A 68 13.83 27.95 -14.64
CA VAL A 68 14.30 29.14 -15.37
C VAL A 68 15.82 29.16 -15.34
#